data_AF-A0A6I3IPW1-F1
#
_entry.id   AF-A0A6I3IPW1-F1
#
_cell.length_a   1.000
_cell.length_b   1.000
_cell.length_c   1.000
_cell.angle_alpha   90.00
_cell.angle_beta   90.00
_cell.angle_gamma   90.00
#
_symmetry.space_group_name_H-M   'P 1'
#
loop_
_entity.id
_entity.type
_entity.pdbx_description
1 polymer ?
#
loop_
_entity_poly.entity_id
_entity_poly.type
_entity_poly.pdbx_seq_one_letter_code
_entity_poly.pdbx_strand_id
1 'polypeptide(L)'
;MLAALVQVVLPVVLVAAVGYVLARSFELDRQTLNKVGMHGLTPALAFTSIVKTEVSPGQGVWLVAGYVAANVLAGLVAWGVAARWPGRTRRGVVACTVIGNNGNFGLPVALLALGQPGLDQALVIFIVSVVVMFTIGPVLYGSHDGLGAGLRSLVRLPVLWALVLASVVRLTGMTVPVGVMRGIELLAAAAIPLVLLQLGVQLGQSRRIHLTAPVLLSVGLRSVGLPLLGLAGAASSSRSVTRRIPRWRNSSGYFLGAGMNPPSRWIAASTRPGAVQFRVSRHGRCREDGAFTTTRP
;
A
#
# COMPACT_ATOMS: atom_id res chain seq x y z
N MET A 1 -14.02 -9.36 14.27
CA MET A 1 -12.66 -8.87 14.02
C MET A 1 -11.70 -10.01 13.65
N LEU A 2 -11.58 -11.07 14.45
CA LEU A 2 -10.72 -12.22 14.13
C LEU A 2 -11.06 -12.87 12.77
N ALA A 3 -12.33 -13.07 12.46
CA ALA A 3 -12.77 -13.64 11.18
C ALA A 3 -12.39 -12.79 9.95
N ALA A 4 -12.49 -11.45 10.05
CA ALA A 4 -12.07 -10.54 8.99
C ALA A 4 -10.54 -10.60 8.79
N LEU A 5 -9.79 -10.73 9.88
CA LEU A 5 -8.34 -10.84 9.85
C LEU A 5 -7.90 -12.16 9.21
N VAL A 6 -8.57 -13.27 9.51
CA VAL A 6 -8.35 -14.57 8.86
C VAL A 6 -8.68 -14.49 7.37
N GLN A 7 -9.82 -13.90 6.97
CA GLN A 7 -10.22 -13.78 5.56
C GLN A 7 -9.21 -13.00 4.71
N VAL A 8 -8.53 -12.02 5.30
CA VAL A 8 -7.52 -11.19 4.62
C VAL A 8 -6.14 -11.83 4.62
N VAL A 9 -5.74 -12.44 5.75
CA VAL A 9 -4.39 -13.00 5.92
C VAL A 9 -4.28 -14.39 5.29
N LEU A 10 -5.35 -15.18 5.28
CA LEU A 10 -5.34 -16.54 4.76
C LEU A 10 -4.90 -16.61 3.28
N PRO A 11 -5.44 -15.79 2.35
CA PRO A 11 -4.98 -15.79 0.96
C PRO A 11 -3.48 -15.46 0.81
N VAL A 12 -2.98 -14.47 1.57
CA VAL A 12 -1.55 -14.10 1.60
C VAL A 12 -0.70 -15.29 2.02
N VAL A 13 -1.08 -15.95 3.12
CA VAL A 13 -0.35 -17.08 3.68
C VAL A 13 -0.41 -18.29 2.75
N LEU A 14 -1.54 -18.54 2.09
CA LEU A 14 -1.68 -19.64 1.13
C LEU A 14 -0.75 -19.47 -0.07
N VAL A 15 -0.74 -18.29 -0.70
CA VAL A 15 0.16 -18.03 -1.84
C VAL A 15 1.63 -18.09 -1.41
N ALA A 16 1.96 -17.53 -0.24
CA ALA A 16 3.31 -17.65 0.31
C ALA A 16 3.69 -19.10 0.63
N ALA A 17 2.77 -19.92 1.13
CA ALA A 17 2.99 -21.34 1.40
C ALA A 17 3.28 -22.12 0.11
N VAL A 18 2.57 -21.82 -0.98
CA VAL A 18 2.87 -22.38 -2.31
C VAL A 18 4.29 -22.01 -2.73
N GLY A 19 4.68 -20.74 -2.61
CA GLY A 19 6.05 -20.30 -2.90
C GLY A 19 7.11 -21.00 -2.04
N TYR A 20 6.80 -21.24 -0.76
CA TYR A 20 7.66 -21.99 0.16
C TYR A 20 7.85 -23.44 -0.30
N VAL A 21 6.76 -24.13 -0.64
CA VAL A 21 6.79 -25.52 -1.13
C VAL A 21 7.56 -25.62 -2.43
N LEU A 22 7.32 -24.70 -3.38
CA LEU A 22 8.03 -24.65 -4.65
C LEU A 22 9.54 -24.47 -4.44
N ALA A 23 9.95 -23.59 -3.53
CA ALA A 23 11.37 -23.37 -3.22
C ALA A 23 12.05 -24.53 -2.50
N ARG A 24 11.28 -25.43 -1.86
CA ARG A 24 11.77 -26.68 -1.29
C ARG A 24 11.78 -27.83 -2.30
N SER A 25 10.92 -27.77 -3.30
CA SER A 25 10.77 -28.81 -4.33
C SER A 25 11.66 -28.57 -5.54
N PHE A 26 11.96 -27.31 -5.86
CA PHE A 26 12.71 -26.90 -7.04
C PHE A 26 13.81 -25.89 -6.69
N GLU A 27 14.89 -25.93 -7.46
CA GLU A 27 15.96 -24.91 -7.40
C GLU A 27 15.52 -23.65 -8.13
N LEU A 28 14.86 -22.74 -7.40
CA LEU A 28 14.44 -21.45 -7.92
C LEU A 28 15.52 -20.38 -7.73
N ASP A 29 15.94 -19.72 -8.80
CA ASP A 29 16.80 -18.55 -8.68
C ASP A 29 15.99 -17.31 -8.21
N ARG A 30 16.21 -16.91 -6.95
CA ARG A 30 15.61 -15.72 -6.36
C ARG A 30 15.95 -14.45 -7.14
N GLN A 31 17.15 -14.38 -7.71
CA GLN A 31 17.61 -13.18 -8.38
C GLN A 31 16.82 -12.95 -9.67
N THR A 32 16.59 -14.00 -10.44
CA THR A 32 15.75 -13.97 -11.64
C THR A 32 14.30 -13.61 -11.31
N LEU A 33 13.69 -14.25 -10.30
CA LEU A 33 12.33 -13.90 -9.88
C LEU A 33 12.22 -12.42 -9.49
N ASN A 34 13.18 -11.90 -8.72
CA ASN A 34 13.20 -10.50 -8.32
C ASN A 34 13.38 -9.56 -9.51
N LYS A 35 14.24 -9.91 -10.48
CA LYS A 35 14.40 -9.14 -11.72
C LYS A 35 13.09 -9.03 -12.51
N VAL A 36 12.36 -10.15 -12.68
CA VAL A 36 11.06 -10.15 -13.37
C VAL A 36 10.06 -9.25 -12.64
N GLY A 37 10.00 -9.36 -11.31
CA GLY A 37 9.16 -8.50 -10.47
C GLY A 37 9.50 -7.01 -10.63
N MET A 38 10.75 -6.65 -10.35
CA MET A 38 11.20 -5.25 -10.29
C MET A 38 11.29 -4.56 -11.65
N HIS A 39 11.57 -5.29 -12.74
CA HIS A 39 11.77 -4.72 -14.07
C HIS A 39 10.56 -4.82 -14.99
N GLY A 40 9.62 -5.75 -14.76
CA GLY A 40 8.43 -5.91 -15.60
C GLY A 40 7.13 -5.60 -14.86
N LEU A 41 6.89 -6.32 -13.76
CA LEU A 41 5.59 -6.33 -13.10
C LEU A 41 5.35 -5.09 -12.23
N THR A 42 6.34 -4.70 -11.43
CA THR A 42 6.27 -3.52 -10.57
C THR A 42 6.09 -2.21 -11.36
N PRO A 43 6.82 -1.98 -12.48
CA PRO A 43 6.57 -0.82 -13.34
C PRO A 43 5.16 -0.81 -13.93
N ALA A 44 4.64 -1.95 -14.39
CA ALA A 44 3.28 -2.06 -14.89
C ALA A 44 2.22 -1.77 -13.79
N LEU A 45 2.43 -2.32 -12.59
CA LEU A 45 1.58 -2.06 -11.43
C LEU A 45 1.59 -0.58 -11.05
N ALA A 46 2.78 0.03 -10.98
CA ALA A 46 2.94 1.45 -10.69
C ALA A 46 2.26 2.33 -11.74
N PHE A 47 2.43 2.01 -13.03
CA PHE A 47 1.80 2.73 -14.13
C PHE A 47 0.28 2.69 -14.04
N THR A 48 -0.29 1.48 -13.94
CA THR A 48 -1.76 1.29 -13.90
C THR A 48 -2.38 1.99 -12.70
N SER A 49 -1.74 1.93 -11.53
CA SER A 49 -2.25 2.61 -10.35
C SER A 49 -2.22 4.12 -10.50
N ILE A 50 -1.13 4.74 -10.98
CA ILE A 50 -1.10 6.19 -11.18
C ILE A 50 -2.17 6.63 -12.19
N VAL A 51 -2.30 5.95 -13.32
CA VAL A 51 -3.30 6.30 -14.35
C VAL A 51 -4.73 6.16 -13.81
N LYS A 52 -4.99 5.16 -12.97
CA LYS A 52 -6.33 4.87 -12.43
C LYS A 52 -6.59 5.52 -11.07
N THR A 53 -5.60 6.15 -10.45
CA THR A 53 -5.72 6.62 -9.06
C THR A 53 -6.75 7.75 -8.96
N GLU A 54 -7.71 7.56 -8.06
CA GLU A 54 -8.68 8.58 -7.68
C GLU A 54 -8.16 9.48 -6.54
N VAL A 55 -6.97 9.20 -6.01
CA VAL A 55 -6.37 9.97 -4.92
C VAL A 55 -6.19 11.43 -5.37
N SER A 56 -6.83 12.34 -4.65
CA SER A 56 -6.67 13.78 -4.88
C SER A 56 -5.24 14.20 -4.57
N PRO A 57 -4.65 15.14 -5.34
CA PRO A 57 -3.27 15.60 -5.10
C PRO A 57 -3.02 16.06 -3.65
N GLY A 58 -4.02 16.70 -3.02
CA GLY A 58 -3.93 17.14 -1.63
C GLY A 58 -3.85 16.00 -0.61
N GLN A 59 -4.59 14.91 -0.83
CA GLN A 59 -4.50 13.72 0.03
C GLN A 59 -3.17 13.00 -0.14
N GLY A 60 -2.65 12.93 -1.37
CA GLY A 60 -1.35 12.33 -1.65
C GLY A 60 -0.22 13.00 -0.86
N VAL A 61 -0.19 14.34 -0.81
CA VAL A 61 0.83 15.10 -0.08
C VAL A 61 0.83 14.78 1.42
N TRP A 62 -0.34 14.76 2.06
CA TRP A 62 -0.43 14.42 3.49
C TRP A 62 -0.01 12.99 3.79
N LEU A 63 -0.34 12.08 2.88
CA LEU A 63 -0.03 10.65 3.01
C LEU A 63 1.48 10.40 2.86
N VAL A 64 2.12 11.08 1.89
CA VAL A 64 3.58 11.10 1.71
C VAL A 64 4.28 11.72 2.93
N ALA A 65 3.81 12.89 3.39
CA ALA A 65 4.39 13.58 4.54
C ALA A 65 4.30 12.75 5.82
N GLY A 66 3.14 12.14 6.07
CA GLY A 66 2.94 11.23 7.21
C GLY A 66 3.85 10.01 7.14
N TYR A 67 3.98 9.39 5.97
CA TYR A 67 4.90 8.28 5.77
C TYR A 67 6.36 8.67 6.02
N VAL A 68 6.83 9.77 5.43
CA VAL A 68 8.22 10.24 5.61
C VAL A 68 8.49 10.58 7.06
N ALA A 69 7.60 11.33 7.72
CA ALA A 69 7.73 11.68 9.14
C ALA A 69 7.79 10.43 10.03
N ALA A 70 6.93 9.44 9.78
CA ALA A 70 6.94 8.19 10.52
C ALA A 70 8.25 7.40 10.33
N ASN A 71 8.78 7.35 9.12
CA ASN A 71 10.06 6.66 8.85
C ASN A 71 11.26 7.40 9.44
N VAL A 72 11.28 8.74 9.41
CA VAL A 72 12.32 9.54 10.06
C VAL A 72 12.30 9.32 11.56
N LEU A 73 11.12 9.40 12.19
CA LEU A 73 10.97 9.15 13.62
C LEU A 73 11.40 7.72 13.99
N ALA A 74 10.97 6.72 13.23
CA ALA A 74 11.36 5.34 13.45
C ALA A 74 12.87 5.14 13.30
N GLY A 75 13.50 5.82 12.33
CA GLY A 75 14.95 5.82 12.13
C GLY A 75 15.70 6.44 13.30
N LEU A 76 15.24 7.59 13.81
CA LEU A 76 15.84 8.26 14.97
C LEU A 76 15.72 7.41 16.24
N VAL A 77 14.54 6.83 16.49
CA VAL A 77 14.32 5.92 17.63
C VAL A 77 15.21 4.68 17.48
N ALA A 78 15.24 4.05 16.31
CA ALA A 78 16.12 2.90 16.06
C ALA A 78 17.59 3.26 16.28
N TRP A 79 18.03 4.45 15.84
CA TRP A 79 19.39 4.92 16.03
C TRP A 79 19.72 5.10 17.52
N GLY A 80 18.80 5.66 18.31
CA GLY A 80 18.95 5.84 19.75
C GLY A 80 18.99 4.51 20.52
N VAL A 81 18.01 3.62 20.31
CA VAL A 81 17.94 2.34 21.03
C VAL A 81 19.08 1.38 20.65
N ALA A 82 19.59 1.49 19.42
CA ALA A 82 20.73 0.71 18.95
C ALA A 82 22.10 1.33 19.30
N ALA A 83 22.16 2.39 20.11
CA ALA A 83 23.41 3.09 20.44
C ALA A 83 24.47 2.20 21.11
N ARG A 84 24.03 1.17 21.84
CA ARG A 84 24.90 0.19 22.51
C ARG A 84 25.59 -0.82 21.59
N TRP A 85 25.26 -0.84 20.30
CA TRP A 85 25.82 -1.80 19.34
C TRP A 85 26.88 -1.15 18.42
N PRO A 86 27.84 -1.95 17.90
CA PRO A 86 28.83 -1.47 16.94
C PRO A 86 28.19 -0.79 15.73
N GLY A 87 28.88 0.18 15.13
CA GLY A 87 28.34 1.02 14.05
C GLY A 87 27.71 0.24 12.89
N ARG A 88 28.28 -0.92 12.52
CA ARG A 88 27.73 -1.81 11.48
C ARG A 88 26.37 -2.42 11.89
N THR A 89 26.28 -2.96 13.10
CA THR A 89 25.04 -3.54 13.65
C THR A 89 23.98 -2.46 13.85
N ARG A 90 24.37 -1.29 14.37
CA ARG A 90 23.49 -0.14 14.55
C ARG A 90 22.88 0.35 13.24
N ARG A 91 23.69 0.49 12.19
CA ARG A 91 23.22 0.83 10.83
C ARG A 91 22.29 -0.24 10.26
N GLY A 92 22.59 -1.51 10.48
CA GLY A 92 21.72 -2.62 10.08
C GLY A 92 20.34 -2.57 10.75
N VAL A 93 20.29 -2.25 12.04
CA VAL A 93 19.02 -2.11 12.79
C VAL A 93 18.19 -0.96 12.24
N VAL A 94 18.81 0.19 12.01
CA VAL A 94 18.14 1.38 11.45
C VAL A 94 17.66 1.09 10.03
N ALA A 95 18.48 0.47 9.20
CA ALA A 95 18.11 0.07 7.85
C ALA A 95 16.90 -0.88 7.86
N CYS A 96 16.89 -1.91 8.70
CA CYS A 96 15.76 -2.85 8.80
C CYS A 96 14.48 -2.20 9.34
N THR A 97 14.60 -1.16 10.18
CA THR A 97 13.45 -0.43 10.72
C THR A 97 12.87 0.58 9.73
N VAL A 98 13.71 1.24 8.91
CA VAL A 98 13.29 2.27 7.94
C VAL A 98 12.93 1.65 6.60
N ILE A 99 13.76 0.74 6.09
CA ILE A 99 13.60 0.06 4.81
C ILE A 99 12.81 -1.21 5.05
N GLY A 100 11.48 -1.07 5.10
CA GLY A 100 10.57 -2.20 5.22
C GLY A 100 10.33 -2.91 3.89
N ASN A 101 9.88 -4.16 3.97
CA ASN A 101 9.39 -4.90 2.80
C ASN A 101 7.95 -4.46 2.41
N ASN A 102 7.79 -3.16 2.19
CA ASN A 102 6.50 -2.54 1.92
C ASN A 102 5.93 -3.03 0.58
N GLY A 103 6.80 -3.40 -0.37
CA GLY A 103 6.41 -4.04 -1.62
C GLY A 103 5.87 -5.45 -1.41
N ASN A 104 6.65 -6.33 -0.75
CA ASN A 104 6.31 -7.75 -0.77
C ASN A 104 5.23 -8.20 0.19
N PHE A 105 5.00 -7.41 1.24
CA PHE A 105 3.97 -7.70 2.21
C PHE A 105 2.92 -6.59 2.30
N GLY A 106 3.33 -5.33 2.13
CA GLY A 106 2.43 -4.18 2.26
C GLY A 106 1.36 -4.10 1.17
N LEU A 107 1.73 -4.26 -0.10
CA LEU A 107 0.79 -4.16 -1.22
C LEU A 107 -0.30 -5.25 -1.21
N PRO A 108 0.03 -6.54 -1.02
CA PRO A 108 -1.00 -7.58 -0.95
C PRO A 108 -1.93 -7.41 0.24
N VAL A 109 -1.39 -7.04 1.42
CA VAL A 109 -2.20 -6.81 2.62
C VAL A 109 -3.12 -5.60 2.44
N ALA A 110 -2.64 -4.52 1.83
CA ALA A 110 -3.47 -3.35 1.54
C ALA A 110 -4.62 -3.70 0.59
N LEU A 111 -4.35 -4.43 -0.50
CA LEU A 111 -5.41 -4.86 -1.42
C LEU A 111 -6.45 -5.75 -0.73
N LEU A 112 -6.00 -6.74 0.06
CA LEU A 112 -6.92 -7.71 0.66
C LEU A 112 -7.68 -7.11 1.85
N ALA A 113 -7.05 -6.25 2.65
CA ALA A 113 -7.67 -5.65 3.83
C ALA A 113 -8.56 -4.45 3.50
N LEU A 114 -8.14 -3.63 2.53
CA LEU A 114 -8.70 -2.31 2.27
C LEU A 114 -9.25 -2.17 0.83
N GLY A 115 -9.15 -3.21 0.00
CA GLY A 115 -9.62 -3.21 -1.39
C GLY A 115 -8.77 -2.32 -2.30
N GLN A 116 -9.35 -1.97 -3.46
CA GLN A 116 -8.70 -1.08 -4.44
C GLN A 116 -8.34 0.31 -3.88
N PRO A 117 -9.20 0.99 -3.09
CA PRO A 117 -8.84 2.30 -2.54
C PRO A 117 -7.60 2.25 -1.62
N GLY A 118 -7.47 1.18 -0.83
CA GLY A 118 -6.29 1.00 0.02
C GLY A 118 -5.05 0.56 -0.75
N LEU A 119 -5.21 -0.22 -1.83
CA LEU A 119 -4.11 -0.55 -2.74
C LEU A 119 -3.52 0.71 -3.37
N ASP A 120 -4.36 1.63 -3.85
CA ASP A 120 -3.91 2.89 -4.45
C ASP A 120 -3.08 3.72 -3.45
N GLN A 121 -3.56 3.87 -2.21
CA GLN A 121 -2.82 4.55 -1.15
C GLN A 121 -1.51 3.83 -0.82
N ALA A 122 -1.52 2.50 -0.73
CA ALA A 122 -0.34 1.70 -0.45
C ALA A 122 0.69 1.77 -1.59
N LEU A 123 0.25 1.93 -2.83
CA LEU A 123 1.13 2.12 -3.98
C LEU A 123 1.81 3.48 -3.94
N VAL A 124 1.11 4.56 -3.58
CA VAL A 124 1.75 5.86 -3.31
C VAL A 124 2.83 5.73 -2.25
N ILE A 125 2.54 5.06 -1.14
CA ILE A 125 3.53 4.80 -0.07
C ILE A 125 4.69 3.96 -0.59
N PHE A 126 4.41 2.91 -1.36
CA PHE A 126 5.42 2.02 -1.91
C PHE A 126 6.39 2.76 -2.83
N ILE A 127 5.88 3.66 -3.69
CA ILE A 127 6.69 4.50 -4.56
C ILE A 127 7.64 5.39 -3.73
N VAL A 128 7.10 6.07 -2.72
CA VAL A 128 7.92 6.90 -1.81
C VAL A 128 8.95 6.02 -1.08
N SER A 129 8.55 4.84 -0.65
CA SER A 129 9.44 3.88 0.01
C SER A 129 10.60 3.45 -0.88
N VAL A 130 10.35 3.22 -2.17
CA VAL A 130 11.39 2.90 -3.16
C VAL A 130 12.35 4.07 -3.29
N VAL A 131 11.83 5.29 -3.45
CA VAL A 131 12.68 6.50 -3.51
C VAL A 131 13.55 6.64 -2.26
N VAL A 132 12.96 6.48 -1.07
CA VAL A 132 13.68 6.51 0.21
C VAL A 132 14.73 5.39 0.30
N MET A 133 14.39 4.17 -0.11
CA MET A 133 15.29 3.02 -0.07
C MET A 133 16.54 3.25 -0.92
N PHE A 134 16.38 3.78 -2.13
CA PHE A 134 17.50 3.98 -3.04
C PHE A 134 18.27 5.30 -2.80
N THR A 135 17.67 6.29 -2.14
CA THR A 135 18.38 7.51 -1.68
C THR A 135 19.14 7.28 -0.37
N ILE A 136 18.45 6.77 0.66
CA ILE A 136 18.98 6.64 2.03
C ILE A 136 19.70 5.30 2.23
N GLY A 137 19.28 4.23 1.55
CA GLY A 137 19.89 2.91 1.67
C GLY A 137 21.40 2.92 1.45
N PRO A 138 21.93 3.44 0.32
CA PRO A 138 23.38 3.48 0.07
C PRO A 138 24.18 4.21 1.17
N VAL A 139 23.60 5.27 1.74
CA VAL A 139 24.19 6.01 2.87
C VAL A 139 24.22 5.16 4.14
N LEU A 140 23.15 4.42 4.43
CA LEU A 140 23.06 3.53 5.59
C LEU A 140 23.95 2.28 5.46
N TYR A 141 24.10 1.73 4.25
CA TYR A 141 24.94 0.56 3.99
C TYR A 141 26.44 0.90 3.85
N GLY A 142 26.80 2.19 3.87
CA GLY A 142 28.19 2.64 3.91
C GLY A 142 28.91 2.62 2.57
N SER A 143 28.17 2.76 1.45
CA SER A 143 28.77 2.87 0.13
C SER A 143 29.63 4.14 0.01
N HIS A 144 30.88 4.01 -0.43
CA HIS A 144 31.85 5.11 -0.56
C HIS A 144 31.43 6.21 -1.58
N ASP A 145 30.47 5.93 -2.46
CA ASP A 145 30.01 6.86 -3.51
C ASP A 145 28.92 7.88 -3.06
N GLY A 146 28.53 7.86 -1.78
CA GLY A 146 27.59 8.83 -1.21
C GLY A 146 26.20 8.89 -1.88
N LEU A 147 25.55 10.04 -1.81
CA LEU A 147 24.20 10.29 -2.38
C LEU A 147 24.18 10.16 -3.92
N GLY A 148 25.32 10.39 -4.59
CA GLY A 148 25.41 10.38 -6.06
C GLY A 148 25.26 8.99 -6.69
N ALA A 149 25.71 7.93 -6.03
CA ALA A 149 25.43 6.56 -6.46
C ALA A 149 23.97 6.14 -6.25
N GLY A 150 23.34 6.64 -5.17
CA GLY A 150 21.91 6.42 -4.93
C GLY A 150 21.05 7.05 -6.02
N LEU A 151 21.35 8.30 -6.40
CA LEU A 151 20.64 9.00 -7.47
C LEU A 151 20.82 8.33 -8.83
N ARG A 152 22.05 7.89 -9.17
CA ARG A 152 22.31 7.12 -10.40
C ARG A 152 21.56 5.79 -10.40
N SER A 153 21.45 5.13 -9.24
CA SER A 153 20.71 3.88 -9.11
C SER A 153 19.20 4.11 -9.29
N LEU A 154 18.66 5.21 -8.77
CA LEU A 154 17.26 5.60 -8.95
C LEU A 154 16.89 5.81 -10.41
N VAL A 155 17.70 6.56 -11.15
CA VAL A 155 17.45 6.84 -12.58
C VAL A 155 17.49 5.56 -13.42
N ARG A 156 18.21 4.53 -12.97
CA ARG A 156 18.24 3.22 -13.63
C ARG A 156 17.01 2.35 -13.32
N LEU A 157 16.15 2.74 -12.38
CA LEU A 157 14.98 1.93 -12.04
C LEU A 157 13.85 2.15 -13.04
N PRO A 158 13.34 1.09 -13.68
CA PRO A 158 12.25 1.22 -14.66
C PRO A 158 10.94 1.68 -14.00
N VAL A 159 10.74 1.40 -12.71
CA VAL A 159 9.55 1.89 -11.98
C VAL A 159 9.50 3.41 -11.95
N LEU A 160 10.64 4.10 -11.85
CA LEU A 160 10.68 5.57 -11.84
C LEU A 160 10.18 6.13 -13.18
N TRP A 161 10.65 5.56 -14.29
CA TRP A 161 10.22 5.96 -15.62
C TRP A 161 8.75 5.65 -15.88
N ALA A 162 8.26 4.51 -15.42
CA ALA A 162 6.84 4.16 -15.51
C ALA A 162 5.96 5.17 -14.77
N LEU A 163 6.40 5.66 -13.60
CA LEU A 163 5.67 6.70 -12.86
C LEU A 163 5.65 8.05 -13.56
N VAL A 164 6.79 8.45 -14.13
CA VAL A 164 6.86 9.69 -14.92
C VAL A 164 5.92 9.59 -16.12
N LEU A 165 5.98 8.48 -16.85
CA LEU A 165 5.13 8.25 -18.03
C LEU A 165 3.63 8.24 -17.64
N ALA A 166 3.27 7.55 -16.57
CA ALA A 166 1.91 7.50 -16.06
C ALA A 166 1.40 8.87 -15.62
N SER A 167 2.26 9.66 -14.96
CA SER A 167 1.92 11.02 -14.54
C SER A 167 1.69 11.93 -15.74
N VAL A 168 2.53 11.85 -16.77
CA VAL A 168 2.34 12.58 -18.03
C VAL A 168 1.01 12.20 -18.67
N VAL A 169 0.75 10.90 -18.86
CA VAL A 169 -0.51 10.39 -19.44
C VAL A 169 -1.73 10.91 -18.67
N ARG A 170 -1.67 10.90 -17.34
CA ARG A 170 -2.76 11.39 -16.49
C ARG A 170 -2.97 12.90 -16.60
N LEU A 171 -1.89 13.69 -16.63
CA LEU A 171 -1.97 15.16 -16.67
C LEU A 171 -2.38 15.68 -18.05
N THR A 172 -1.95 15.02 -19.12
CA THR A 172 -2.30 15.40 -20.49
C THR A 172 -3.65 14.84 -20.94
N GLY A 173 -4.23 13.90 -20.18
CA GLY A 173 -5.46 13.19 -20.55
C GLY A 173 -5.28 12.29 -21.78
N MET A 174 -4.02 11.94 -22.13
CA MET A 174 -3.74 11.08 -23.27
C MET A 174 -4.36 9.70 -23.07
N THR A 175 -5.06 9.21 -24.09
CA THR A 175 -5.61 7.86 -24.07
C THR A 175 -4.54 6.87 -24.52
N VAL A 176 -4.26 5.87 -23.68
CA VAL A 176 -3.40 4.75 -24.05
C VAL A 176 -4.19 3.81 -24.95
N PRO A 177 -3.64 3.33 -26.08
CA PRO A 177 -4.33 2.37 -26.94
C PRO A 177 -4.79 1.14 -26.15
N VAL A 178 -6.03 0.70 -26.38
CA VAL A 178 -6.69 -0.35 -25.59
C VAL A 178 -5.87 -1.64 -25.49
N GLY A 179 -5.23 -2.05 -26.60
CA GLY A 179 -4.38 -3.24 -26.62
C GLY A 179 -3.15 -3.12 -25.71
N VAL A 180 -2.51 -1.95 -25.70
CA VAL A 180 -1.35 -1.67 -24.83
C VAL A 180 -1.77 -1.64 -23.37
N MET A 181 -2.86 -0.92 -23.06
CA MET A 181 -3.35 -0.82 -21.69
C MET A 181 -3.71 -2.19 -21.11
N ARG A 182 -4.40 -3.05 -21.87
CA ARG A 182 -4.71 -4.43 -21.46
C ARG A 182 -3.44 -5.24 -21.17
N GLY A 183 -2.40 -5.12 -22.00
CA GLY A 183 -1.13 -5.79 -21.76
C GLY A 183 -0.47 -5.35 -20.45
N ILE A 184 -0.48 -4.04 -20.16
CA ILE A 184 0.03 -3.49 -18.90
C ILE A 184 -0.81 -3.98 -17.72
N GLU A 185 -2.14 -4.04 -17.85
CA GLU A 185 -3.03 -4.54 -16.80
C GLU A 185 -2.81 -6.02 -16.47
N LEU A 186 -2.54 -6.86 -17.47
CA LEU A 186 -2.19 -8.26 -17.25
C LEU A 186 -0.90 -8.40 -16.43
N LEU A 187 0.12 -7.60 -16.74
CA LEU A 187 1.35 -7.55 -15.94
C LEU A 187 1.09 -7.03 -14.53
N ALA A 188 0.31 -5.95 -14.38
CA ALA A 188 -0.03 -5.41 -13.07
C ALA A 188 -0.79 -6.44 -12.20
N ALA A 189 -1.72 -7.19 -12.79
CA ALA A 189 -2.48 -8.23 -12.09
C ALA A 189 -1.59 -9.39 -11.61
N ALA A 190 -0.52 -9.71 -12.35
CA ALA A 190 0.44 -10.75 -11.96
C ALA A 190 1.46 -10.28 -10.90
N ALA A 191 1.61 -8.96 -10.69
CA ALA A 191 2.59 -8.41 -9.76
C ALA A 191 2.35 -8.87 -8.30
N ILE A 192 1.11 -8.73 -7.80
CA ILE A 192 0.77 -9.05 -6.41
C ILE A 192 0.95 -10.56 -6.12
N PRO A 193 0.43 -11.50 -6.94
CA PRO A 193 0.69 -12.92 -6.75
C PRO A 193 2.17 -13.29 -6.80
N LEU A 194 2.94 -12.76 -7.76
CA LEU A 194 4.37 -13.06 -7.86
C LEU A 194 5.11 -12.62 -6.60
N VAL A 195 4.79 -11.43 -6.12
CA VAL A 195 5.42 -10.83 -4.96
C VAL A 195 5.15 -11.65 -3.68
N LEU A 196 3.94 -12.20 -3.52
CA LEU A 196 3.62 -13.16 -2.46
C LEU A 196 4.36 -14.49 -2.61
N LEU A 197 4.47 -15.00 -3.84
CA LEU A 197 5.25 -16.21 -4.14
C LEU A 197 6.72 -16.00 -3.80
N GLN A 198 7.32 -14.86 -4.18
CA GLN A 198 8.69 -14.50 -3.86
C GLN A 198 8.95 -14.46 -2.36
N LEU A 199 7.99 -13.96 -1.57
CA LEU A 199 8.08 -14.00 -0.10
C LEU A 199 8.15 -15.45 0.39
N GLY A 200 7.26 -16.31 -0.13
CA GLY A 200 7.27 -17.75 0.13
C GLY A 200 8.61 -18.41 -0.22
N VAL A 201 9.13 -18.15 -1.42
CA VAL A 201 10.41 -18.68 -1.90
C VAL A 201 11.56 -18.23 -1.01
N GLN A 202 11.55 -16.97 -0.57
CA GLN A 202 12.52 -16.43 0.38
C GLN A 202 12.47 -17.15 1.73
N LEU A 203 11.29 -17.53 2.21
CA LEU A 203 11.16 -18.33 3.42
C LEU A 203 11.65 -19.78 3.19
N GLY A 204 11.27 -20.40 2.07
CA GLY A 204 11.58 -21.80 1.74
C GLY A 204 13.08 -22.10 1.65
N GLN A 205 13.82 -21.19 1.03
CA GLN A 205 15.27 -21.32 0.85
C GLN A 205 16.09 -20.77 2.03
N SER A 206 15.47 -20.11 3.01
CA SER A 206 16.18 -19.64 4.21
C SER A 206 16.43 -20.82 5.16
N ARG A 207 17.70 -21.23 5.27
CA ARG A 207 18.09 -22.45 6.02
C ARG A 207 18.12 -22.28 7.55
N ARG A 208 18.46 -21.09 8.06
CA ARG A 208 18.52 -20.80 9.51
C ARG A 208 18.04 -19.37 9.78
N ILE A 209 17.06 -19.24 10.68
CA ILE A 209 16.61 -17.93 11.17
C ILE A 209 17.39 -17.63 12.45
N HIS A 210 18.28 -16.65 12.40
CA HIS A 210 19.02 -16.19 13.57
C HIS A 210 18.26 -15.06 14.26
N LEU A 211 17.50 -15.41 15.31
CA LEU A 211 16.77 -14.46 16.14
C LEU A 211 17.72 -13.77 17.12
N THR A 212 18.46 -12.80 16.61
CA THR A 212 19.37 -11.97 17.44
C THR A 212 18.61 -10.77 18.02
N ALA A 213 19.05 -10.24 19.16
CA ALA A 213 18.45 -9.06 19.77
C ALA A 213 18.33 -7.83 18.83
N PRO A 214 19.30 -7.55 17.92
CA PRO A 214 19.15 -6.53 16.89
C PRO A 214 17.98 -6.79 15.92
N VAL A 215 17.80 -8.03 15.48
CA VAL A 215 16.72 -8.41 14.55
C VAL A 215 15.36 -8.26 15.24
N LEU A 216 15.23 -8.78 16.46
CA LEU A 216 13.99 -8.67 17.25
C LEU A 216 13.64 -7.20 17.53
N LEU A 217 14.64 -6.37 17.83
CA LEU A 217 14.42 -4.94 18.05
C LEU A 217 13.91 -4.25 16.77
N SER A 218 14.52 -4.50 15.61
CA SER A 218 14.06 -3.94 14.33
C SER A 218 12.64 -4.35 14.00
N VAL A 219 12.30 -5.62 14.17
CA VAL A 219 10.94 -6.14 13.94
C VAL A 219 9.96 -5.49 14.92
N GLY A 220 10.29 -5.42 16.21
CA GLY A 220 9.43 -4.80 17.21
C GLY A 220 9.18 -3.31 16.95
N LEU A 221 10.23 -2.55 16.61
CA LEU A 221 10.12 -1.13 16.28
C LEU A 221 9.24 -0.90 15.04
N ARG A 222 9.35 -1.76 14.03
CA ARG A 222 8.57 -1.65 12.79
C ARG A 222 7.11 -2.08 12.98
N SER A 223 6.90 -3.26 13.56
CA SER A 223 5.58 -3.90 13.64
C SER A 223 4.72 -3.36 14.78
N VAL A 224 5.34 -2.84 15.85
CA VAL A 224 4.63 -2.35 17.04
C VAL A 224 4.94 -0.88 17.30
N GLY A 225 6.22 -0.49 17.26
CA GLY A 225 6.62 0.89 17.55
C GLY A 225 6.00 1.91 16.60
N LEU A 226 6.09 1.69 15.28
CA LEU A 226 5.55 2.58 14.25
C LEU A 226 4.02 2.75 14.32
N PRO A 227 3.21 1.67 14.42
CA PRO A 227 1.76 1.80 14.60
C PRO A 227 1.38 2.54 15.89
N LEU A 228 2.06 2.29 17.01
CA LEU A 228 1.80 2.98 18.28
C LEU A 228 2.13 4.48 18.19
N LEU A 229 3.24 4.84 17.54
CA LEU A 229 3.59 6.23 17.30
C LEU A 229 2.57 6.93 16.38
N GLY A 230 2.06 6.22 15.38
CA GLY A 230 0.97 6.70 14.52
C GLY A 230 -0.32 6.98 15.31
N LEU A 231 -0.71 6.05 16.20
CA LEU A 231 -1.88 6.21 17.07
C LEU A 231 -1.70 7.36 18.08
N ALA A 232 -0.50 7.51 18.66
CA ALA A 232 -0.19 8.60 19.58
C ALA A 232 -0.23 9.98 18.88
N GLY A 233 0.25 10.06 17.63
CA GLY A 233 0.16 11.27 16.80
C GLY A 233 -1.27 11.62 16.41
N ALA A 234 -2.10 10.61 16.09
CA ALA A 234 -3.52 10.83 15.80
C ALA A 234 -4.31 11.29 17.04
N ALA A 235 -3.99 10.73 18.22
CA ALA A 235 -4.62 11.10 19.49
C ALA A 235 -4.25 12.53 19.95
N SER A 236 -3.05 13.01 19.64
CA SER A 236 -2.61 14.38 19.96
C SER A 236 -3.17 15.42 18.97
N SER A 237 -3.30 15.06 17.70
CA SER A 237 -4.00 15.84 16.66
C SER A 237 -5.48 16.05 17.01
N SER A 238 -6.16 15.03 17.51
CA SER A 238 -7.56 15.10 17.97
C SER A 238 -7.79 16.09 19.11
N ARG A 239 -6.77 16.42 19.92
CA ARG A 239 -6.88 17.40 21.02
C ARG A 239 -6.60 18.84 20.58
N SER A 240 -5.93 19.02 19.45
CA SER A 240 -5.47 20.34 18.96
C SER A 240 -6.30 20.87 17.78
N VAL A 241 -6.90 20.00 16.98
CA VAL A 241 -7.69 20.36 15.77
C VAL A 241 -9.15 20.71 16.08
N THR A 242 -9.64 20.50 17.30
CA THR A 242 -11.03 20.85 17.69
C THR A 242 -11.26 22.34 17.92
N ARG A 243 -10.22 23.20 17.90
CA ARG A 243 -10.37 24.66 18.14
C ARG A 243 -10.17 25.56 16.92
N ARG A 244 -9.69 25.08 15.76
CA ARG A 244 -9.31 25.98 14.65
C ARG A 244 -9.57 25.48 13.21
N ILE A 245 -10.52 24.56 12.97
CA ILE A 245 -10.93 24.27 11.57
C ILE A 245 -12.45 24.10 11.46
N PRO A 246 -13.17 25.05 10.82
CA PRO A 246 -14.56 24.85 10.47
C PRO A 246 -14.66 23.82 9.32
N ARG A 247 -15.47 22.78 9.53
CA ARG A 247 -15.96 21.79 8.53
C ARG A 247 -14.92 20.80 7.94
N TRP A 248 -14.58 19.78 8.73
CA TRP A 248 -14.16 18.44 8.23
C TRP A 248 -15.20 17.35 8.54
N ARG A 249 -16.49 17.68 8.43
CA ARG A 249 -17.60 16.78 8.82
C ARG A 249 -17.90 15.66 7.80
N ASN A 250 -17.25 15.64 6.63
CA ASN A 250 -17.51 14.63 5.58
C ASN A 250 -16.42 13.55 5.44
N SER A 251 -15.34 13.58 6.21
CA SER A 251 -14.27 12.57 6.12
C SER A 251 -14.41 11.43 7.12
N SER A 252 -15.35 11.53 8.07
CA SER A 252 -15.68 10.46 9.02
C SER A 252 -16.23 9.19 8.36
N GLY A 253 -16.57 9.24 7.06
CA GLY A 253 -16.98 8.08 6.27
C GLY A 253 -15.86 7.08 5.96
N TYR A 254 -14.58 7.47 6.02
CA TYR A 254 -13.48 6.56 5.63
C TYR A 254 -13.03 5.61 6.74
N PHE A 255 -13.27 5.94 8.01
CA PHE A 255 -13.05 5.01 9.13
C PHE A 255 -14.27 4.11 9.42
N LEU A 256 -15.46 4.49 8.92
CA LEU A 256 -16.71 3.74 9.10
C LEU A 256 -17.17 2.99 7.82
N GLY A 257 -16.58 3.27 6.65
CA GLY A 257 -16.90 2.62 5.37
C GLY A 257 -16.25 1.24 5.19
N ALA A 258 -15.39 0.80 6.11
CA ALA A 258 -14.88 -0.56 6.16
C ALA A 258 -15.95 -1.51 6.72
N GLY A 259 -17.07 -1.69 6.02
CA GLY A 259 -17.94 -2.89 6.02
C GLY A 259 -18.29 -3.59 7.35
N MET A 260 -18.17 -2.93 8.50
CA MET A 260 -18.50 -3.50 9.80
C MET A 260 -19.84 -2.90 10.24
N ASN A 261 -20.92 -3.65 10.01
CA ASN A 261 -22.20 -3.36 10.65
C ASN A 261 -21.99 -3.35 12.18
N PRO A 262 -22.31 -2.26 12.90
CA PRO A 262 -22.31 -2.27 14.35
C PRO A 262 -23.44 -3.20 14.85
N PRO A 263 -23.21 -4.07 15.84
CA PRO A 263 -24.24 -4.93 16.39
C PRO A 263 -25.05 -4.12 17.41
N SER A 264 -25.91 -3.23 16.93
CA SER A 264 -27.01 -2.69 17.74
C SER A 264 -28.00 -1.96 16.84
N ARG A 265 -29.05 -2.69 16.44
CA ARG A 265 -30.40 -2.12 16.42
C ARG A 265 -30.64 -1.43 17.77
N TRP A 266 -31.46 -0.39 17.78
CA TRP A 266 -31.78 0.48 18.93
C TRP A 266 -30.83 1.68 19.11
N ILE A 267 -31.07 2.74 18.35
CA ILE A 267 -31.39 4.08 18.85
C ILE A 267 -31.91 4.87 17.64
N ALA A 268 -33.21 5.14 17.66
CA ALA A 268 -33.86 6.08 16.77
C ALA A 268 -33.53 7.50 17.23
N ALA A 269 -33.12 8.36 16.30
CA ALA A 269 -33.26 9.80 16.45
C ALA A 269 -33.69 10.36 15.09
N SER A 270 -35.01 10.46 14.94
CA SER A 270 -35.70 11.19 13.90
C SER A 270 -35.54 12.70 14.14
N THR A 271 -34.99 13.42 13.18
CA THR A 271 -35.29 14.84 12.95
C THR A 271 -35.02 15.19 11.49
N ARG A 272 -36.04 15.02 10.63
CA ARG A 272 -36.13 15.75 9.35
C ARG A 272 -36.85 17.07 9.60
N PRO A 273 -36.47 18.13 8.87
CA PRO A 273 -37.49 18.81 8.08
C PRO A 273 -37.01 19.01 6.63
N GLY A 274 -37.87 18.65 5.68
CA GLY A 274 -37.68 18.93 4.25
C GLY A 274 -37.22 17.73 3.42
N ALA A 275 -38.10 16.76 3.20
CA ALA A 275 -37.99 15.87 2.04
C ALA A 275 -39.39 15.47 1.58
N VAL A 276 -39.71 15.97 0.39
CA VAL A 276 -40.88 15.73 -0.44
C VAL A 276 -41.21 14.23 -0.47
N GLN A 277 -42.50 13.92 -0.27
CA GLN A 277 -43.05 12.57 -0.41
C GLN A 277 -42.86 12.06 -1.84
N PHE A 278 -42.38 10.82 -1.98
CA PHE A 278 -42.92 9.93 -3.01
C PHE A 278 -43.14 8.53 -2.43
N ARG A 279 -44.38 8.08 -2.59
CA ARG A 279 -45.03 6.89 -2.06
C ARG A 279 -44.59 5.67 -2.88
N VAL A 280 -43.90 4.71 -2.25
CA VAL A 280 -43.67 3.38 -2.85
C VAL A 280 -44.90 2.52 -2.61
N SER A 281 -45.68 2.26 -3.68
CA SER A 281 -46.73 1.25 -3.67
C SER A 281 -46.10 -0.12 -3.91
N ARG A 282 -46.22 -1.01 -2.93
CA ARG A 282 -46.01 -2.46 -3.08
C ARG A 282 -47.17 -3.01 -3.89
N HIS A 283 -46.91 -3.60 -5.06
CA HIS A 283 -47.52 -4.87 -5.48
C HIS A 283 -46.85 -5.35 -6.77
N GLY A 284 -46.47 -6.63 -6.79
CA GLY A 284 -45.76 -7.24 -7.89
C GLY A 284 -46.62 -7.36 -9.16
N ARG A 285 -45.94 -7.19 -10.29
CA ARG A 285 -46.07 -8.04 -11.48
C ARG A 285 -45.04 -7.61 -12.53
N CYS A 286 -44.40 -8.60 -13.13
CA CYS A 286 -43.65 -8.44 -14.37
C CYS A 286 -44.57 -7.88 -15.46
N ARG A 287 -44.08 -6.92 -16.23
CA ARG A 287 -44.48 -6.71 -17.63
C ARG A 287 -43.33 -6.04 -18.37
N GLU A 288 -42.84 -6.75 -19.38
CA GLU A 288 -42.20 -6.16 -20.55
C GLU A 288 -43.21 -5.24 -21.22
N ASP A 289 -42.79 -4.04 -21.62
CA ASP A 289 -43.44 -3.26 -22.67
C ASP A 289 -42.36 -2.44 -23.37
N GLY A 290 -42.06 -2.84 -24.60
CA GLY A 290 -41.28 -2.04 -25.53
C GLY A 290 -42.13 -0.96 -26.17
N ALA A 291 -41.48 0.14 -26.57
CA ALA A 291 -41.87 0.95 -27.73
C ALA A 291 -40.77 1.97 -28.00
N PHE A 292 -39.91 1.65 -28.97
CA PHE A 292 -39.12 2.61 -29.71
C PHE A 292 -40.08 3.33 -30.67
N THR A 293 -40.28 4.64 -30.51
CA THR A 293 -40.92 5.48 -31.54
C THR A 293 -39.93 6.52 -32.02
N THR A 294 -39.24 6.18 -33.10
CA THR A 294 -38.58 7.11 -34.01
C THR A 294 -39.46 7.25 -35.25
N THR A 295 -39.90 8.47 -35.58
CA THR A 295 -39.87 9.07 -36.94
C THR A 295 -40.54 10.45 -36.94
N ARG A 296 -39.77 11.43 -37.40
CA ARG A 296 -40.19 12.64 -38.14
C ARG A 296 -39.25 12.72 -39.35
N PRO A 297 -39.55 13.54 -40.37
CA PRO A 297 -40.84 13.84 -41.02
C PRO A 297 -41.00 13.09 -42.35
#